data_AF-J4XRK7-F1
#
_entry.id   AF-J4XRK7-F1
#
_cell.length_a   1.000
_cell.length_b   1.000
_cell.length_c   1.000
_cell.angle_alpha   90.00
_cell.angle_beta   90.00
_cell.angle_gamma   90.00
#
_symmetry.space_group_name_H-M   'P 1'
#
loop_
_entity.id
_entity.type
_entity.pdbx_description
1 polymer ?
#
loop_
_entity_poly.entity_id
_entity_poly.type
_entity_poly.pdbx_seq_one_letter_code
_entity_poly.pdbx_strand_id
1 'polypeptide(L)'
;MPEVRKIEPTVTVLKPRKRVAAYARISMESDRLNHSLSAQISYFSELIQRNPEWIYVGVYADSGISGGDIRRRAEFQRLLDDCNAGKINIVLCKSISRFARSTVDLLETVRHLKSIGVEVRFEKENIHTLSSDGELLLSILAGFAEEESRSQSENAKWAIRKKFERGKQWHVAAYGYRWNGETFVICEEEAKAVRVIFDNFLKDVPLGRTAKWLKENGHACSIPFIHYVLENPVYVGDVILQRYFTENPRTHKIFRNTGQLPRYLVTDNHAPIIERETFEKVQEKIKASYEFNPAAHRIVKPSCFSAKIICGRCGAHFVKGVTKTNRHDGLQEHWFCYGKIHKRMCNARNIRGYRLWEACREVLGLSEFDEDVFAKTVEKILTTDTDSLVFHFYDGTVKTARIHYFSQDEKKYTDPHRKPFGYTWSKNGYVIVPKEAEAVQLVYQYYAEGWNISDISRELESKGYQSIRGRFSRRVVTTVLDSDFYIGNRTIKGQFTESGVDEVIENDHAPIVSKELFDTVQKRRTVELKKQERRIATRRRIDNEKRNGHPGQRQ
;
A
#
# COMPACT_ATOMS: atom_id res chain seq x y z
N MET A 1 104.08 9.11 9.39
CA MET A 1 103.28 7.99 8.83
C MET A 1 102.50 8.55 7.64
N PRO A 2 102.47 7.88 6.48
CA PRO A 2 101.69 8.36 5.35
C PRO A 2 100.18 8.33 5.69
N GLU A 3 99.48 9.40 5.32
CA GLU A 3 98.04 9.57 5.56
C GLU A 3 97.27 8.82 4.47
N VAL A 4 96.62 7.71 4.84
CA VAL A 4 95.84 6.88 3.92
C VAL A 4 94.37 7.29 4.02
N ARG A 5 93.82 7.90 2.96
CA ARG A 5 92.38 8.09 2.81
C ARG A 5 91.78 6.96 1.99
N LYS A 6 90.80 6.27 2.58
CA LYS A 6 89.97 5.26 1.91
C LYS A 6 89.05 5.96 0.90
N ILE A 7 89.17 5.63 -0.38
CA ILE A 7 88.23 6.05 -1.43
C ILE A 7 87.21 4.92 -1.58
N GLU A 8 85.93 5.21 -1.35
CA GLU A 8 84.85 4.24 -1.53
C GLU A 8 84.54 4.08 -3.04
N PRO A 9 84.32 2.85 -3.55
CA PRO A 9 84.01 2.64 -4.96
C PRO A 9 82.62 3.19 -5.31
N THR A 10 82.54 3.99 -6.38
CA THR A 10 81.26 4.44 -6.93
C THR A 10 80.60 3.27 -7.67
N VAL A 11 79.60 2.64 -7.08
CA VAL A 11 78.79 1.62 -7.74
C VAL A 11 77.81 2.32 -8.69
N THR A 12 78.11 2.33 -9.99
CA THR A 12 77.15 2.78 -11.01
C THR A 12 75.98 1.79 -11.10
N VAL A 13 74.83 2.16 -10.56
CA VAL A 13 73.58 1.42 -10.73
C VAL A 13 73.14 1.53 -12.20
N LEU A 14 73.32 0.46 -12.98
CA LEU A 14 72.85 0.41 -14.36
C LEU A 14 71.31 0.42 -14.38
N LYS A 15 70.71 1.51 -14.87
CA LYS A 15 69.25 1.56 -15.09
C LYS A 15 68.87 0.50 -16.14
N PRO A 16 67.86 -0.36 -15.87
CA PRO A 16 67.43 -1.35 -16.84
C PRO A 16 66.85 -0.65 -18.08
N ARG A 17 67.29 -1.07 -19.27
CA ARG A 17 66.81 -0.52 -20.54
C ARG A 17 65.31 -0.78 -20.70
N LYS A 18 64.60 0.18 -21.31
CA LYS A 18 63.14 0.11 -21.54
C LYS A 18 62.83 -0.56 -22.87
N ARG A 19 61.90 -1.51 -22.91
CA ARG A 19 61.42 -2.13 -24.14
C ARG A 19 60.45 -1.19 -24.85
N VAL A 20 60.79 -0.77 -26.07
CA VAL A 20 60.05 0.27 -26.80
C VAL A 20 59.55 -0.27 -28.13
N ALA A 21 58.27 -0.06 -28.37
CA ALA A 21 57.60 -0.31 -29.64
C ALA A 21 57.03 1.00 -30.20
N ALA A 22 56.76 1.04 -31.50
CA ALA A 22 56.02 2.14 -32.11
C ALA A 22 54.74 1.66 -32.78
N TYR A 23 53.74 2.53 -32.83
CA TYR A 23 52.49 2.30 -33.56
C TYR A 23 52.34 3.31 -34.71
N ALA A 24 52.15 2.79 -35.92
CA ALA A 24 51.94 3.56 -37.14
C ALA A 24 50.60 3.22 -37.79
N ARG A 25 49.91 4.23 -38.33
CA ARG A 25 48.60 4.07 -38.98
C ARG A 25 48.45 4.99 -40.19
N ILE A 26 48.18 4.42 -41.36
CA ILE A 26 48.07 5.16 -42.62
C ILE A 26 46.65 5.06 -43.19
N SER A 27 46.09 6.22 -43.57
CA SER A 27 44.79 6.34 -44.25
C SER A 27 44.95 6.10 -45.75
N MET A 28 43.96 5.48 -46.40
CA MET A 28 43.98 5.23 -47.85
C MET A 28 43.99 6.53 -48.65
N GLU A 29 45.09 6.78 -49.36
CA GLU A 29 45.12 7.50 -50.65
C GLU A 29 46.12 6.72 -51.56
N SER A 30 45.78 6.57 -52.84
CA SER A 30 46.38 5.69 -53.87
C SER A 30 47.92 5.67 -53.95
N ASP A 31 48.51 4.57 -54.45
CA ASP A 31 49.91 4.23 -54.86
C ASP A 31 51.13 4.72 -54.03
N ARG A 32 50.98 5.77 -53.21
CA ARG A 32 51.94 6.34 -52.25
C ARG A 32 51.96 5.58 -50.92
N LEU A 33 51.12 4.56 -50.75
CA LEU A 33 50.98 3.76 -49.52
C LEU A 33 52.28 3.06 -49.09
N ASN A 34 52.98 2.41 -50.02
CA ASN A 34 54.17 1.62 -49.68
C ASN A 34 55.36 2.50 -49.25
N HIS A 35 55.55 3.65 -49.90
CA HIS A 35 56.61 4.60 -49.54
C HIS A 35 56.32 5.34 -48.23
N SER A 36 55.05 5.64 -47.93
CA SER A 36 54.67 6.32 -46.69
C SER A 36 54.74 5.42 -45.45
N LEU A 37 54.48 4.11 -45.60
CA LEU A 37 54.58 3.15 -44.50
C LEU A 37 56.02 2.78 -44.17
N SER A 38 56.82 2.48 -45.19
CA SER A 38 58.24 2.19 -45.00
C SER A 38 58.96 3.37 -44.36
N ALA A 39 58.66 4.60 -44.77
CA ALA A 39 59.22 5.81 -44.15
C ALA A 39 58.86 5.95 -42.65
N GLN A 40 57.62 5.63 -42.24
CA GLN A 40 57.23 5.68 -40.83
C GLN A 40 57.89 4.58 -40.00
N ILE A 41 57.99 3.36 -40.56
CA ILE A 41 58.68 2.25 -39.91
C ILE A 41 60.17 2.62 -39.72
N SER A 42 60.86 3.04 -40.80
CA SER A 42 62.26 3.46 -40.74
C SER A 42 62.48 4.58 -39.71
N TYR A 43 61.63 5.61 -39.72
CA TYR A 43 61.71 6.70 -38.76
C TYR A 43 61.65 6.22 -37.31
N PHE A 44 60.67 5.38 -36.96
CA PHE A 44 60.53 4.89 -35.59
C PHE A 44 61.61 3.86 -35.22
N SER A 45 62.04 3.02 -36.15
CA SER A 45 63.15 2.09 -35.94
C SER A 45 64.45 2.84 -35.61
N GLU A 46 64.79 3.85 -36.41
CA GLU A 46 65.98 4.70 -36.18
C GLU A 46 65.87 5.48 -34.87
N LEU A 47 64.71 6.10 -34.61
CA LEU A 47 64.46 6.84 -33.38
C LEU A 47 64.68 5.97 -32.14
N ILE A 48 64.19 4.73 -32.17
CA ILE A 48 64.33 3.83 -31.03
C ILE A 48 65.77 3.35 -30.86
N GLN A 49 66.43 2.96 -31.95
CA GLN A 49 67.80 2.44 -31.92
C GLN A 49 68.84 3.51 -31.57
N ARG A 50 68.55 4.78 -31.86
CA ARG A 50 69.43 5.90 -31.47
C ARG A 50 69.48 6.12 -29.94
N ASN A 51 68.48 5.63 -29.20
CA ASN A 51 68.44 5.79 -27.76
C ASN A 51 69.13 4.60 -27.04
N PRO A 52 70.28 4.79 -26.37
CA PRO A 52 71.03 3.71 -25.73
C PRO A 52 70.30 3.10 -24.50
N GLU A 53 69.27 3.79 -23.99
CA GLU A 53 68.43 3.31 -22.88
C GLU A 53 67.24 2.46 -23.35
N TRP A 54 67.05 2.29 -24.66
CA TRP A 54 65.88 1.58 -25.23
C TRP A 54 66.26 0.25 -25.88
N ILE A 55 65.32 -0.69 -25.84
CA ILE A 55 65.38 -1.97 -26.54
C ILE A 55 64.29 -1.93 -27.61
N TYR A 56 64.67 -2.07 -28.87
CA TYR A 56 63.74 -2.10 -30.00
C TYR A 56 62.92 -3.39 -30.00
N VAL A 57 61.60 -3.27 -29.83
CA VAL A 57 60.66 -4.40 -29.89
C VAL A 57 60.05 -4.55 -31.29
N GLY A 58 59.76 -3.43 -31.96
CA GLY A 58 59.17 -3.45 -33.29
C GLY A 58 58.27 -2.24 -33.58
N VAL A 59 57.82 -2.14 -34.82
CA VAL A 59 56.80 -1.19 -35.27
C VAL A 59 55.55 -1.97 -35.66
N TYR A 60 54.42 -1.66 -35.02
CA TYR A 60 53.11 -2.22 -35.29
C TYR A 60 52.37 -1.27 -36.23
N ALA A 61 51.94 -1.78 -37.38
CA ALA A 61 51.59 -0.94 -38.51
C ALA A 61 50.27 -1.37 -39.18
N ASP A 62 49.22 -0.55 -39.02
CA ASP A 62 47.95 -0.78 -39.73
C ASP A 62 47.89 0.06 -41.03
N SER A 63 47.58 -0.60 -42.15
CA SER A 63 47.39 0.03 -43.48
C SER A 63 45.97 -0.18 -44.02
N GLY A 64 45.49 0.74 -44.85
CA GLY A 64 44.24 0.54 -45.60
C GLY A 64 42.93 0.65 -44.80
N ILE A 65 42.95 1.06 -43.53
CA ILE A 65 41.74 1.08 -42.69
C ILE A 65 40.98 2.39 -42.86
N SER A 66 40.03 2.43 -43.80
CA SER A 66 39.01 3.47 -43.87
C SER A 66 38.04 3.34 -42.68
N GLY A 67 37.97 4.37 -41.85
CA GLY A 67 36.83 4.68 -40.96
C GLY A 67 36.33 3.71 -39.87
N GLY A 68 36.53 2.39 -39.89
CA GLY A 68 35.84 1.44 -38.99
C GLY A 68 36.63 0.92 -37.76
N ASP A 69 35.99 0.91 -36.58
CA ASP A 69 36.23 0.17 -35.30
C ASP A 69 37.66 -0.31 -34.94
N ILE A 70 38.11 -0.15 -33.68
CA ILE A 70 39.40 -0.70 -33.16
C ILE A 70 39.56 -2.18 -33.49
N ARG A 71 38.45 -2.93 -33.53
CA ARG A 71 38.41 -4.37 -33.88
C ARG A 71 38.97 -4.70 -35.27
N ARG A 72 39.05 -3.72 -36.18
CA ARG A 72 39.63 -3.90 -37.52
C ARG A 72 41.13 -3.60 -37.57
N ARG A 73 41.74 -3.21 -36.45
CA ARG A 73 43.16 -2.85 -36.32
C ARG A 73 43.95 -4.02 -35.73
N ALA A 74 44.24 -5.00 -36.56
CA ALA A 74 44.90 -6.23 -36.12
C ALA A 74 46.26 -5.94 -35.45
N GLU A 75 47.03 -4.98 -36.00
CA GLU A 75 48.36 -4.66 -35.47
C GLU A 75 48.28 -3.83 -34.18
N PHE A 76 47.28 -2.96 -34.06
CA PHE A 76 47.00 -2.29 -32.80
C PHE A 76 46.58 -3.27 -31.70
N GLN A 77 45.74 -4.26 -32.01
CA GLN A 77 45.37 -5.28 -31.03
C GLN A 77 46.58 -6.12 -30.61
N ARG A 78 47.42 -6.53 -31.58
CA ARG A 78 48.68 -7.24 -31.31
C ARG A 78 49.62 -6.45 -30.40
N LEU A 79 49.71 -5.13 -30.62
CA LEU A 79 50.46 -4.21 -29.76
C LEU A 79 49.90 -4.21 -28.33
N LEU A 80 48.58 -4.13 -28.15
CA LEU A 80 47.95 -4.15 -26.83
C LEU A 80 48.18 -5.50 -26.12
N ASP A 81 48.10 -6.61 -26.84
CA ASP A 81 48.36 -7.95 -26.29
C ASP A 81 49.82 -8.09 -25.82
N ASP A 82 50.78 -7.57 -26.60
CA ASP A 82 52.20 -7.56 -26.22
C ASP A 82 52.49 -6.61 -25.05
N CYS A 83 51.75 -5.49 -24.94
CA CYS A 83 51.77 -4.63 -23.75
C CYS A 83 51.26 -5.39 -22.51
N ASN A 84 50.12 -6.08 -22.62
CA ASN A 84 49.54 -6.88 -21.54
C ASN A 84 50.44 -8.04 -21.10
N ALA A 85 51.17 -8.64 -22.03
CA ALA A 85 52.18 -9.66 -21.74
C ALA A 85 53.47 -9.10 -21.12
N GLY A 86 53.55 -7.79 -20.86
CA GLY A 86 54.71 -7.12 -20.27
C GLY A 86 55.92 -7.01 -21.21
N LYS A 87 55.75 -7.29 -22.51
CA LYS A 87 56.84 -7.26 -23.50
C LYS A 87 57.22 -5.84 -23.89
N ILE A 88 56.34 -4.87 -23.68
CA ILE A 88 56.54 -3.46 -24.03
C ILE A 88 56.46 -2.60 -22.77
N ASN A 89 57.31 -1.59 -22.65
CA ASN A 89 57.26 -0.59 -21.58
C ASN A 89 56.88 0.80 -22.10
N ILE A 90 57.25 1.12 -23.35
CA ILE A 90 56.93 2.40 -23.98
C ILE A 90 56.37 2.14 -25.38
N VAL A 91 55.25 2.79 -25.69
CA VAL A 91 54.65 2.84 -27.02
C VAL A 91 54.84 4.25 -27.59
N LEU A 92 55.54 4.36 -28.71
CA LEU A 92 55.68 5.61 -29.45
C LEU A 92 54.59 5.72 -30.51
N CYS A 93 53.97 6.88 -30.64
CA CYS A 93 53.03 7.15 -31.72
C CYS A 93 53.19 8.59 -32.22
N LYS A 94 52.95 8.79 -33.52
CA LYS A 94 53.18 10.10 -34.14
C LYS A 94 52.26 11.18 -33.58
N SER A 95 51.00 10.84 -33.37
CA SER A 95 50.00 11.75 -32.79
C SER A 95 48.87 11.00 -32.13
N ILE A 96 48.14 11.68 -31.24
CA ILE A 96 46.92 11.18 -30.61
C ILE A 96 45.92 10.63 -31.65
N SER A 97 45.71 11.37 -32.73
CA SER A 97 44.77 10.99 -33.81
C SER A 97 45.20 9.74 -34.58
N ARG A 98 46.48 9.34 -34.54
CA ARG A 98 46.95 8.09 -35.13
C ARG A 98 46.67 6.91 -34.22
N PHE A 99 46.77 7.12 -32.91
CA PHE A 99 46.54 6.13 -31.87
C PHE A 99 45.06 5.77 -31.68
N ALA A 100 44.20 6.77 -31.50
CA ALA A 100 42.77 6.56 -31.25
C ALA A 100 41.89 7.35 -32.22
N ARG A 101 40.63 6.93 -32.38
CA ARG A 101 39.65 7.61 -33.24
C ARG A 101 38.62 8.39 -32.46
N SER A 102 38.17 7.86 -31.32
CA SER A 102 37.34 8.60 -30.38
C SER A 102 38.16 9.00 -29.15
N THR A 103 37.74 10.08 -28.50
CA THR A 103 38.29 10.51 -27.21
C THR A 103 38.10 9.46 -26.14
N VAL A 104 36.99 8.71 -26.20
CA VAL A 104 36.69 7.59 -25.30
C VAL A 104 37.70 6.45 -25.48
N ASP A 105 37.93 6.00 -26.71
CA ASP A 105 38.87 4.93 -27.05
C ASP A 105 40.29 5.28 -26.57
N LEU A 106 40.69 6.54 -26.79
CA LEU A 106 41.97 7.06 -26.34
C LEU A 106 42.10 6.98 -24.82
N LEU A 107 41.09 7.48 -24.11
CA LEU A 107 41.06 7.54 -22.65
C LEU A 107 41.10 6.13 -22.05
N GLU A 108 40.27 5.21 -22.55
CA GLU A 108 40.23 3.82 -22.10
C GLU A 108 41.57 3.11 -22.34
N THR A 109 42.11 3.21 -23.56
CA THR A 109 43.36 2.53 -23.92
C THR A 109 44.53 3.08 -23.13
N VAL A 110 44.66 4.41 -23.01
CA VAL A 110 45.77 5.02 -22.25
C VAL A 110 45.66 4.71 -20.76
N ARG A 111 44.46 4.74 -20.16
CA ARG A 111 44.27 4.35 -18.74
C ARG A 111 44.64 2.89 -18.51
N HIS A 112 44.24 2.00 -19.42
CA HIS A 112 44.58 0.59 -19.35
C HIS A 112 46.10 0.38 -19.42
N LEU A 113 46.77 0.92 -20.44
CA LEU A 113 48.23 0.81 -20.60
C LEU A 113 48.96 1.41 -19.40
N LYS A 114 48.50 2.55 -18.88
CA LYS A 114 49.03 3.16 -17.66
C LYS A 114 48.88 2.25 -16.43
N SER A 115 47.74 1.59 -16.25
CA SER A 115 47.52 0.68 -15.11
C SER A 115 48.46 -0.53 -15.10
N ILE A 116 48.95 -0.95 -16.28
CA ILE A 116 49.93 -2.04 -16.41
C ILE A 116 51.38 -1.50 -16.53
N GLY A 117 51.60 -0.21 -16.28
CA GLY A 117 52.92 0.41 -16.27
C GLY A 117 53.52 0.69 -17.65
N VAL A 118 52.70 0.72 -18.70
CA VAL A 118 53.11 1.04 -20.07
C VAL A 118 52.88 2.53 -20.36
N GLU A 119 53.94 3.22 -20.76
CA GLU A 119 53.90 4.62 -21.16
C GLU A 119 53.55 4.75 -22.65
N VAL A 120 52.67 5.67 -23.00
CA VAL A 120 52.43 6.06 -24.39
C VAL A 120 53.01 7.47 -24.60
N ARG A 121 53.77 7.65 -25.67
CA ARG A 121 54.35 8.94 -26.04
C ARG A 121 53.82 9.40 -27.40
N PHE A 122 53.22 10.58 -27.41
CA PHE A 122 52.72 11.23 -28.61
C PHE A 122 53.71 12.31 -29.03
N GLU A 123 54.40 12.09 -30.17
CA GLU A 123 55.46 13.00 -30.61
C GLU A 123 54.94 14.39 -30.98
N LYS A 124 53.85 14.46 -31.75
CA LYS A 124 53.33 15.74 -32.26
C LYS A 124 52.80 16.62 -31.14
N GLU A 125 52.08 16.04 -30.20
CA GLU A 125 51.53 16.76 -29.06
C GLU A 125 52.57 16.96 -27.93
N ASN A 126 53.72 16.29 -28.02
CA ASN A 126 54.77 16.26 -27.00
C ASN A 126 54.24 15.83 -25.62
N ILE A 127 53.44 14.75 -25.59
CA ILE A 127 52.77 14.27 -24.38
C ILE A 127 53.24 12.86 -24.03
N HIS A 128 53.59 12.67 -22.76
CA HIS A 128 53.95 11.39 -22.16
C HIS A 128 52.88 10.99 -21.14
N THR A 129 52.21 9.85 -21.30
CA THR A 129 51.01 9.52 -20.49
C THR A 129 51.28 9.20 -19.02
N LEU A 130 52.54 8.93 -18.65
CA LEU A 130 52.98 8.77 -17.25
C LEU A 130 53.48 10.08 -16.62
N SER A 131 53.55 11.18 -17.38
CA SER A 131 53.95 12.51 -16.88
C SER A 131 52.76 13.32 -16.35
N SER A 132 53.03 14.45 -15.69
CA SER A 132 52.01 15.43 -15.28
C SER A 132 51.18 15.95 -16.46
N ASP A 133 51.80 16.17 -17.62
CA ASP A 133 51.12 16.65 -18.83
C ASP A 133 50.19 15.56 -19.40
N GLY A 134 50.56 14.29 -19.19
CA GLY A 134 49.71 13.14 -19.47
C GLY A 134 48.44 13.10 -18.62
N GLU A 135 48.53 13.43 -17.32
CA GLU A 135 47.36 13.53 -16.45
C GLU A 135 46.42 14.66 -16.89
N LEU A 136 46.97 15.83 -17.22
CA LEU A 136 46.18 16.97 -17.72
C LEU A 136 45.44 16.59 -19.02
N LEU A 137 46.13 15.94 -19.96
CA LEU A 137 45.51 15.42 -21.17
C LEU A 137 44.36 14.47 -20.84
N LEU A 138 44.58 13.50 -19.94
CA LEU A 138 43.54 12.54 -19.53
C LEU A 138 42.33 13.23 -18.87
N SER A 139 42.54 14.27 -18.08
CA SER A 139 41.46 15.07 -17.48
C SER A 139 40.64 15.81 -18.53
N ILE A 140 41.29 16.44 -19.52
CA ILE A 140 40.60 17.15 -20.62
C ILE A 140 39.79 16.15 -21.46
N LEU A 141 40.40 15.01 -21.84
CA LEU A 141 39.75 13.96 -22.61
C LEU A 141 38.56 13.36 -21.84
N ALA A 142 38.68 13.17 -20.52
CA ALA A 142 37.56 12.74 -19.69
C ALA A 142 36.41 13.74 -19.71
N GLY A 143 36.69 15.05 -19.66
CA GLY A 143 35.68 16.10 -19.80
C GLY A 143 34.95 16.07 -21.15
N PHE A 144 35.67 15.88 -22.25
CA PHE A 144 35.07 15.73 -23.58
C PHE A 144 34.21 14.46 -23.71
N ALA A 145 34.69 13.33 -23.19
CA ALA A 145 33.94 12.07 -23.19
C ALA A 145 32.63 12.20 -22.39
N GLU A 146 32.68 12.89 -21.26
CA GLU A 146 31.52 13.22 -20.45
C GLU A 146 30.52 14.11 -21.19
N GLU A 147 30.99 15.15 -21.88
CA GLU A 147 30.15 16.03 -22.69
C GLU A 147 29.48 15.28 -23.85
N GLU A 148 30.23 14.45 -24.56
CA GLU A 148 29.72 13.65 -25.67
C GLU A 148 28.63 12.68 -25.18
N SER A 149 28.87 11.98 -24.07
CA SER A 149 27.87 11.10 -23.45
C SER A 149 26.60 11.87 -23.06
N ARG A 150 26.75 13.05 -22.46
CA ARG A 150 25.63 13.93 -22.11
C ARG A 150 24.86 14.38 -23.36
N SER A 151 25.56 14.82 -24.40
CA SER A 151 25.00 15.26 -25.67
C SER A 151 24.22 14.15 -26.37
N GLN A 152 24.78 12.93 -26.45
CA GLN A 152 24.09 11.77 -27.01
C GLN A 152 22.80 11.44 -26.24
N SER A 153 22.84 11.51 -24.90
CA SER A 153 21.65 11.31 -24.08
C SER A 153 20.58 12.37 -24.34
N GLU A 154 20.96 13.65 -24.41
CA GLU A 154 20.02 14.73 -24.69
C GLU A 154 19.44 14.64 -26.11
N ASN A 155 20.24 14.25 -27.11
CA ASN A 155 19.77 13.98 -28.46
C ASN A 155 18.76 12.83 -28.51
N ALA A 156 19.01 11.75 -27.77
CA ALA A 156 18.06 10.63 -27.65
C ALA A 156 16.75 11.08 -26.99
N LYS A 157 16.82 11.85 -25.88
CA LYS A 157 15.64 12.42 -25.22
C LYS A 157 14.87 13.35 -26.16
N TRP A 158 15.57 14.21 -26.91
CA TRP A 158 14.98 15.12 -27.87
C TRP A 158 14.27 14.36 -29.00
N ALA A 159 14.89 13.33 -29.57
CA ALA A 159 14.29 12.48 -30.59
C ALA A 159 13.01 11.79 -30.10
N ILE A 160 13.00 11.30 -28.85
CA ILE A 160 11.82 10.72 -28.20
C ILE A 160 10.72 11.77 -28.04
N ARG A 161 11.06 12.97 -27.56
CA ARG A 161 10.10 14.08 -27.42
C ARG A 161 9.48 14.46 -28.77
N LYS A 162 10.29 14.57 -29.83
CA LYS A 162 9.80 14.83 -31.20
C LYS A 162 8.91 13.71 -31.74
N LYS A 163 9.14 12.46 -31.36
CA LYS A 163 8.20 11.36 -31.68
C LYS A 163 6.87 11.54 -30.95
N PHE A 164 6.90 11.88 -29.67
CA PHE A 164 5.68 12.11 -28.89
C PHE A 164 4.89 13.32 -29.36
N GLU A 165 5.55 14.43 -29.73
CA GLU A 165 4.92 15.59 -30.38
C GLU A 165 4.16 15.22 -31.66
N ARG A 166 4.66 14.22 -32.40
CA ARG A 166 4.04 13.69 -33.62
C ARG A 166 3.01 12.60 -33.36
N GLY A 167 2.65 12.34 -32.10
CA GLY A 167 1.71 11.28 -31.70
C GLY A 167 2.23 9.85 -31.91
N LYS A 168 3.52 9.66 -32.21
CA LYS A 168 4.10 8.33 -32.38
C LYS A 168 4.37 7.70 -31.03
N GLN A 169 3.71 6.58 -30.77
CA GLN A 169 3.76 5.92 -29.48
C GLN A 169 5.07 5.16 -29.22
N TRP A 170 5.26 4.79 -27.95
CA TRP A 170 6.37 3.95 -27.50
C TRP A 170 6.00 2.46 -27.63
N HIS A 171 6.99 1.60 -27.87
CA HIS A 171 6.79 0.18 -28.17
C HIS A 171 6.40 -0.69 -26.95
N VAL A 172 6.35 -0.13 -25.74
CA VAL A 172 6.03 -0.88 -24.51
C VAL A 172 4.52 -1.00 -24.37
N ALA A 173 3.99 -2.19 -24.59
CA ALA A 173 2.57 -2.49 -24.48
C ALA A 173 2.10 -2.64 -23.03
N ALA A 174 0.87 -2.20 -22.75
CA ALA A 174 0.20 -2.47 -21.48
C ALA A 174 -0.29 -3.93 -21.42
N TYR A 175 -0.57 -4.44 -20.22
CA TYR A 175 -1.22 -5.75 -20.03
C TYR A 175 -2.54 -5.80 -20.79
N GLY A 176 -2.82 -6.88 -21.53
CA GLY A 176 -3.93 -6.94 -22.48
C GLY A 176 -3.50 -6.72 -23.94
N TYR A 177 -2.30 -6.21 -24.17
CA TYR A 177 -1.80 -5.84 -25.49
C TYR A 177 -0.40 -6.40 -25.78
N ARG A 178 -0.05 -6.47 -27.06
CA ARG A 178 1.28 -6.79 -27.57
C ARG A 178 1.68 -5.80 -28.65
N TRP A 179 2.97 -5.52 -28.76
CA TRP A 179 3.51 -4.69 -29.84
C TRP A 179 3.83 -5.55 -31.04
N ASN A 180 3.27 -5.23 -32.21
CA ASN A 180 3.55 -5.95 -33.46
C ASN A 180 4.61 -5.29 -34.36
N GLY A 181 5.23 -4.18 -33.91
CA GLY A 181 6.14 -3.36 -34.71
C GLY A 181 5.57 -1.99 -35.06
N GLU A 182 4.24 -1.85 -35.11
CA GLU A 182 3.55 -0.65 -35.57
C GLU A 182 2.48 -0.17 -34.57
N THR A 183 1.65 -1.09 -34.06
CA THR A 183 0.55 -0.79 -33.15
C THR A 183 0.37 -1.86 -32.06
N PHE A 184 -0.52 -1.57 -31.11
CA PHE A 184 -0.94 -2.53 -30.10
C PHE A 184 -1.99 -3.48 -30.66
N VAL A 185 -1.70 -4.77 -30.55
CA VAL A 185 -2.61 -5.87 -30.89
C VAL A 185 -3.14 -6.46 -29.60
N ILE A 186 -4.44 -6.74 -29.56
CA ILE A 186 -5.11 -7.29 -28.37
C ILE A 186 -4.63 -8.73 -28.14
N CYS A 187 -4.26 -9.03 -26.90
CA CYS A 187 -4.05 -10.39 -26.42
C CYS A 187 -5.34 -10.85 -25.72
N GLU A 188 -6.16 -11.66 -26.40
CA GLU A 188 -7.51 -11.98 -25.93
C GLU A 188 -7.56 -12.65 -24.54
N GLU A 189 -6.60 -13.50 -24.20
CA GLU A 189 -6.53 -14.12 -22.87
C GLU A 189 -6.35 -13.09 -21.75
N GLU A 190 -5.52 -12.07 -21.96
CA GLU A 190 -5.33 -10.97 -21.00
C GLU A 190 -6.47 -9.94 -21.06
N ALA A 191 -7.05 -9.73 -22.25
CA ALA A 191 -8.17 -8.82 -22.46
C ALA A 191 -9.43 -9.29 -21.71
N LYS A 192 -9.67 -10.60 -21.62
CA LYS A 192 -10.73 -11.16 -20.76
C LYS A 192 -10.60 -10.69 -19.32
N ALA A 193 -9.38 -10.70 -18.76
CA ALA A 193 -9.13 -10.25 -17.40
C ALA A 193 -9.44 -8.76 -17.22
N VAL A 194 -9.07 -7.93 -18.21
CA VAL A 194 -9.39 -6.49 -18.22
C VAL A 194 -10.91 -6.28 -18.24
N ARG A 195 -11.63 -6.95 -19.14
CA ARG A 195 -13.11 -6.86 -19.22
C ARG A 195 -13.77 -7.23 -17.89
N VAL A 196 -13.30 -8.30 -17.23
CA VAL A 196 -13.80 -8.73 -15.92
C VAL A 196 -13.49 -7.71 -14.81
N ILE A 197 -12.36 -7.01 -14.86
CA ILE A 197 -12.05 -5.94 -13.91
C ILE A 197 -13.08 -4.80 -14.01
N PHE A 198 -13.33 -4.32 -15.23
CA PHE A 198 -14.30 -3.24 -15.47
C PHE A 198 -15.73 -3.65 -15.07
N ASP A 199 -16.17 -4.83 -15.50
CA ASP A 199 -17.50 -5.36 -15.20
C ASP A 199 -17.73 -5.54 -13.68
N ASN A 200 -16.79 -6.18 -12.99
CA ASN A 200 -16.87 -6.37 -11.54
C ASN A 200 -16.88 -5.04 -10.78
N PHE A 201 -16.11 -4.04 -11.24
CA PHE A 201 -16.09 -2.73 -10.62
C PHE A 201 -17.43 -2.01 -10.76
N LEU A 202 -18.06 -2.06 -11.93
CA LEU A 202 -19.38 -1.48 -12.15
C LEU A 202 -20.45 -2.20 -11.31
N LYS A 203 -20.35 -3.52 -11.13
CA LYS A 203 -21.25 -4.37 -10.31
C LYS A 203 -21.00 -4.30 -8.79
N ASP A 204 -20.13 -3.41 -8.32
CA ASP A 204 -19.77 -3.26 -6.89
C ASP A 204 -19.21 -4.54 -6.25
N VAL A 205 -18.60 -5.41 -7.06
CA VAL A 205 -17.88 -6.58 -6.55
C VAL A 205 -16.62 -6.09 -5.82
N PRO A 206 -16.38 -6.50 -4.56
CA PRO A 206 -15.21 -6.06 -3.82
C PRO A 206 -13.91 -6.39 -4.56
N LEU A 207 -13.00 -5.41 -4.67
CA LEU A 207 -11.73 -5.58 -5.40
C LEU A 207 -10.91 -6.79 -4.93
N GLY A 208 -10.99 -7.15 -3.65
CA GLY A 208 -10.34 -8.34 -3.11
C GLY A 208 -10.89 -9.65 -3.68
N ARG A 209 -12.19 -9.71 -4.00
CA ARG A 209 -12.82 -10.84 -4.69
C ARG A 209 -12.39 -10.87 -6.16
N THR A 210 -12.34 -9.72 -6.82
CA THR A 210 -11.83 -9.60 -8.20
C THR A 210 -10.37 -10.05 -8.29
N ALA A 211 -9.52 -9.59 -7.37
CA ALA A 211 -8.12 -10.02 -7.24
C ALA A 211 -8.00 -11.54 -7.04
N LYS A 212 -8.85 -12.13 -6.20
CA LYS A 212 -8.88 -13.59 -6.00
C LYS A 212 -9.22 -14.32 -7.30
N TRP A 213 -10.26 -13.88 -8.01
CA TRP A 213 -10.65 -14.46 -9.30
C TRP A 213 -9.53 -14.36 -10.34
N LEU A 214 -8.86 -13.20 -10.45
CA LEU A 214 -7.73 -13.00 -11.36
C LEU A 214 -6.59 -13.98 -11.05
N LYS A 215 -6.28 -14.18 -9.77
CA LYS A 215 -5.25 -15.12 -9.33
C LYS A 215 -5.60 -16.57 -9.70
N GLU A 216 -6.85 -16.97 -9.48
CA GLU A 216 -7.35 -18.33 -9.80
C GLU A 216 -7.31 -18.62 -11.31
N ASN A 217 -7.40 -17.57 -12.14
CA ASN A 217 -7.33 -17.68 -13.60
C ASN A 217 -5.92 -17.36 -14.17
N GLY A 218 -4.89 -17.30 -13.33
CA GLY A 218 -3.49 -17.13 -13.78
C GLY A 218 -3.13 -15.73 -14.27
N HIS A 219 -3.91 -14.71 -13.92
CA HIS A 219 -3.67 -13.32 -14.32
C HIS A 219 -2.98 -12.50 -13.23
N ALA A 220 -2.46 -11.34 -13.61
CA ALA A 220 -2.01 -10.33 -12.64
C ALA A 220 -3.17 -9.95 -11.70
N CYS A 221 -2.92 -10.00 -10.39
CA CYS A 221 -4.01 -10.05 -9.41
C CYS A 221 -3.86 -9.07 -8.23
N SER A 222 -2.96 -8.10 -8.32
CA SER A 222 -2.73 -7.15 -7.21
C SER A 222 -3.75 -6.02 -7.23
N ILE A 223 -4.10 -5.48 -6.06
CA ILE A 223 -4.97 -4.30 -5.95
C ILE A 223 -4.39 -3.08 -6.70
N PRO A 224 -3.08 -2.76 -6.60
CA PRO A 224 -2.47 -1.72 -7.42
C PRO A 224 -2.60 -1.95 -8.93
N PHE A 225 -2.51 -3.20 -9.38
CA PHE A 225 -2.72 -3.54 -10.78
C PHE A 225 -4.16 -3.26 -11.22
N ILE A 226 -5.15 -3.66 -10.43
CA ILE A 226 -6.56 -3.36 -10.72
C ILE A 226 -6.81 -1.85 -10.79
N HIS A 227 -6.23 -1.07 -9.87
CA HIS A 227 -6.31 0.39 -9.93
C HIS A 227 -5.69 0.94 -11.21
N TYR A 228 -4.48 0.48 -11.57
CA TYR A 228 -3.84 0.85 -12.82
C TYR A 228 -4.73 0.54 -14.04
N VAL A 229 -5.39 -0.62 -14.08
CA VAL A 229 -6.26 -1.01 -15.19
C VAL A 229 -7.47 -0.08 -15.30
N LEU A 230 -8.13 0.21 -14.19
CA LEU A 230 -9.35 1.04 -14.16
C LEU A 230 -9.08 2.50 -14.57
N GLU A 231 -7.89 3.05 -14.30
CA GLU A 231 -7.56 4.45 -14.58
C GLU A 231 -6.87 4.66 -15.94
N ASN A 232 -6.36 3.60 -16.58
CA ASN A 232 -5.51 3.76 -17.75
C ASN A 232 -6.33 3.84 -19.05
N PRO A 233 -6.29 4.97 -19.78
CA PRO A 233 -7.07 5.14 -21.00
C PRO A 233 -6.58 4.27 -22.17
N VAL A 234 -5.46 3.55 -22.03
CA VAL A 234 -5.00 2.58 -23.04
C VAL A 234 -6.09 1.57 -23.40
N TYR A 235 -6.95 1.20 -22.45
CA TYR A 235 -7.99 0.20 -22.66
C TYR A 235 -9.16 0.67 -23.54
N VAL A 236 -9.28 1.98 -23.77
CA VAL A 236 -10.23 2.58 -24.72
C VAL A 236 -9.59 3.00 -26.04
N GLY A 237 -8.34 2.58 -26.29
CA GLY A 237 -7.60 2.94 -27.49
C GLY A 237 -6.83 4.25 -27.39
N ASP A 238 -6.84 4.93 -26.25
CA ASP A 238 -6.19 6.23 -26.07
C ASP A 238 -4.83 6.08 -25.34
N VAL A 239 -3.80 6.79 -25.78
CA VAL A 239 -2.45 6.69 -25.19
C VAL A 239 -1.96 8.04 -24.70
N ILE A 240 -1.57 8.10 -23.42
CA ILE A 240 -0.86 9.25 -22.86
C ILE A 240 0.65 9.04 -23.03
N LEU A 241 1.27 9.87 -23.85
CA LEU A 241 2.71 9.90 -24.07
C LEU A 241 3.40 10.81 -23.05
N GLN A 242 4.69 10.55 -22.83
CA GLN A 242 5.52 11.29 -21.87
C GLN A 242 5.00 11.27 -20.42
N ARG A 243 4.37 10.15 -20.00
CA ARG A 243 3.96 9.90 -18.59
C ARG A 243 5.14 9.88 -17.63
N TYR A 244 6.32 9.51 -18.13
CA TYR A 244 7.55 9.42 -17.38
C TYR A 244 8.69 10.06 -18.16
N PHE A 245 9.70 10.53 -17.44
CA PHE A 245 10.92 11.05 -18.05
C PHE A 245 12.14 10.76 -17.17
N THR A 246 13.30 10.71 -17.79
CA THR A 246 14.59 10.62 -17.10
C THR A 246 15.14 12.02 -16.92
N GLU A 247 15.26 12.47 -15.68
CA GLU A 247 15.80 13.79 -15.34
C GLU A 247 17.31 13.83 -15.65
N ASN A 248 18.10 13.02 -14.93
CA ASN A 248 19.54 12.97 -15.08
C ASN A 248 19.98 11.79 -15.97
N PRO A 249 20.67 12.04 -17.10
CA PRO A 249 21.25 11.00 -17.96
C PRO A 249 22.09 9.95 -17.23
N ARG A 250 22.80 10.33 -16.17
CA ARG A 250 23.78 9.47 -15.48
C ARG A 250 23.15 8.52 -14.48
N THR A 251 22.12 8.97 -13.77
CA THR A 251 21.48 8.13 -12.73
C THR A 251 20.44 7.21 -13.32
N HIS A 252 20.01 7.48 -14.56
CA HIS A 252 18.92 6.79 -15.26
C HIS A 252 17.62 6.70 -14.44
N LYS A 253 17.47 7.56 -13.42
CA LYS A 253 16.28 7.59 -12.56
C LYS A 253 15.09 8.10 -13.36
N ILE A 254 14.03 7.29 -13.40
CA ILE A 254 12.79 7.59 -14.10
C ILE A 254 11.81 8.21 -13.11
N PHE A 255 11.29 9.39 -13.45
CA PHE A 255 10.30 10.11 -12.66
C PHE A 255 8.98 10.17 -13.40
N ARG A 256 7.87 10.21 -12.63
CA ARG A 256 6.55 10.48 -13.18
C ARG A 256 6.46 11.96 -13.57
N ASN A 257 5.94 12.22 -14.77
CA ASN A 257 5.70 13.57 -15.24
C ASN A 257 4.39 14.12 -14.64
N THR A 258 4.54 15.06 -13.71
CA THR A 258 3.45 15.78 -13.03
C THR A 258 3.30 17.22 -13.52
N GLY A 259 3.97 17.58 -14.62
CA GLY A 259 3.93 18.93 -15.22
C GLY A 259 5.30 19.51 -15.58
N GLN A 260 6.39 18.77 -15.33
CA GLN A 260 7.75 19.22 -15.66
C GLN A 260 8.00 19.27 -17.18
N LEU A 261 7.29 18.42 -17.95
CA LEU A 261 7.37 18.37 -19.41
C LEU A 261 5.96 18.24 -20.01
N PRO A 262 5.76 18.65 -21.27
CA PRO A 262 4.49 18.40 -21.97
C PRO A 262 4.13 16.92 -21.99
N ARG A 263 2.83 16.62 -21.87
CA ARG A 263 2.25 15.30 -22.09
C ARG A 263 1.32 15.38 -23.28
N TYR A 264 1.26 14.31 -24.07
CA TYR A 264 0.47 14.25 -25.30
C TYR A 264 -0.55 13.13 -25.18
N LEU A 265 -1.83 13.45 -25.34
CA LEU A 265 -2.90 12.47 -25.43
C LEU A 265 -3.14 12.17 -26.92
N VAL A 266 -3.01 10.90 -27.30
CA VAL A 266 -3.32 10.41 -28.64
C VAL A 266 -4.59 9.57 -28.52
N THR A 267 -5.69 10.03 -29.11
CA THR A 267 -6.97 9.31 -29.09
C THR A 267 -7.06 8.31 -30.23
N ASP A 268 -7.83 7.24 -30.04
CA ASP A 268 -8.14 6.22 -31.06
C ASP A 268 -6.87 5.66 -31.76
N ASN A 269 -5.82 5.45 -30.97
CA ASN A 269 -4.50 5.01 -31.42
C ASN A 269 -4.48 3.53 -31.86
N HIS A 270 -5.27 2.69 -31.19
CA HIS A 270 -5.31 1.24 -31.41
C HIS A 270 -6.67 0.67 -31.01
N ALA A 271 -6.90 -0.62 -31.31
CA ALA A 271 -8.17 -1.28 -31.02
C ALA A 271 -8.46 -1.30 -29.50
N PRO A 272 -9.64 -0.82 -29.06
CA PRO A 272 -10.00 -0.80 -27.65
C PRO A 272 -10.34 -2.21 -27.14
N ILE A 273 -10.01 -2.49 -25.87
CA ILE A 273 -10.49 -3.69 -25.15
C ILE A 273 -11.85 -3.42 -24.50
N ILE A 274 -12.07 -2.16 -24.08
CA ILE A 274 -13.26 -1.67 -23.38
C ILE A 274 -13.88 -0.54 -24.19
N GLU A 275 -15.21 -0.53 -24.28
CA GLU A 275 -15.94 0.57 -24.90
C GLU A 275 -15.76 1.88 -24.12
N ARG A 276 -15.67 3.00 -24.85
CA ARG A 276 -15.47 4.33 -24.28
C ARG A 276 -16.54 4.67 -23.22
N GLU A 277 -17.80 4.35 -23.50
CA GLU A 277 -18.91 4.56 -22.57
C GLU A 277 -18.73 3.79 -21.24
N THR A 278 -18.26 2.54 -21.31
CA THR A 278 -17.99 1.73 -20.12
C THR A 278 -16.87 2.34 -19.27
N PHE A 279 -15.81 2.82 -19.93
CA PHE A 279 -14.70 3.48 -19.24
C PHE A 279 -15.11 4.80 -18.58
N GLU A 280 -15.91 5.61 -19.28
CA GLU A 280 -16.43 6.88 -18.75
C GLU A 280 -17.29 6.65 -17.51
N LYS A 281 -18.21 5.68 -17.53
CA LYS A 281 -19.00 5.28 -16.36
C LYS A 281 -18.11 4.88 -15.18
N VAL A 282 -17.02 4.16 -15.44
CA VAL A 282 -16.03 3.82 -14.41
C VAL A 282 -15.35 5.07 -13.87
N GLN A 283 -14.89 5.99 -14.73
CA GLN A 283 -14.25 7.24 -14.27
C GLN A 283 -15.20 8.12 -13.45
N GLU A 284 -16.47 8.22 -13.84
CA GLU A 284 -17.50 8.94 -13.09
C GLU A 284 -17.71 8.32 -11.70
N LYS A 285 -17.81 6.99 -11.62
CA LYS A 285 -17.93 6.27 -10.35
C LYS A 285 -16.72 6.49 -9.45
N ILE A 286 -15.52 6.50 -10.02
CA ILE A 286 -14.27 6.79 -9.30
C ILE A 286 -14.27 8.24 -8.79
N LYS A 287 -14.64 9.21 -9.65
CA LYS A 287 -14.75 10.62 -9.30
C LYS A 287 -15.74 10.84 -8.15
N ALA A 288 -16.93 10.24 -8.24
CA ALA A 288 -17.95 10.31 -7.19
C ALA A 288 -17.44 9.71 -5.86
N SER A 289 -16.62 8.65 -5.92
CA SER A 289 -16.00 8.06 -4.73
C SER A 289 -15.01 9.03 -4.06
N TYR A 290 -14.20 9.74 -4.83
CA TYR A 290 -13.29 10.77 -4.33
C TYR A 290 -14.02 11.98 -3.74
N GLU A 291 -15.10 12.43 -4.40
CA GLU A 291 -15.93 13.55 -3.94
C GLU A 291 -16.73 13.22 -2.67
N PHE A 292 -17.20 11.97 -2.53
CA PHE A 292 -17.96 11.52 -1.36
C PHE A 292 -17.14 11.60 -0.06
N ASN A 293 -15.87 11.19 -0.07
CA ASN A 293 -14.99 11.33 1.09
C ASN A 293 -13.55 11.65 0.66
N PRO A 294 -13.22 12.93 0.47
CA PRO A 294 -11.90 13.37 0.03
C PRO A 294 -10.77 12.92 0.96
N ALA A 295 -11.03 12.82 2.27
CA ALA A 295 -10.05 12.40 3.27
C ALA A 295 -9.61 10.94 3.09
N ALA A 296 -10.51 10.06 2.61
CA ALA A 296 -10.18 8.66 2.38
C ALA A 296 -9.37 8.45 1.09
N HIS A 297 -9.61 9.29 0.08
CA HIS A 297 -8.95 9.27 -1.23
C HIS A 297 -8.89 7.85 -1.84
N ARG A 298 -10.05 7.23 -2.07
CA ARG A 298 -10.18 5.86 -2.61
C ARG A 298 -11.00 5.81 -3.89
N ILE A 299 -10.62 4.90 -4.77
CA ILE A 299 -11.31 4.57 -6.04
C ILE A 299 -12.67 3.90 -5.80
N VAL A 300 -12.79 3.09 -4.75
CA VAL A 300 -14.06 2.46 -4.34
C VAL A 300 -14.69 3.31 -3.25
N LYS A 301 -16.02 3.56 -3.35
CA LYS A 301 -16.78 4.39 -2.40
C LYS A 301 -16.47 3.94 -0.97
N PRO A 302 -15.72 4.75 -0.19
CA PRO A 302 -15.40 4.42 1.19
C PRO A 302 -16.63 4.66 2.07
N SER A 303 -16.61 4.18 3.31
CA SER A 303 -17.55 4.68 4.32
C SER A 303 -17.24 6.15 4.63
N CYS A 304 -18.27 6.94 4.94
CA CYS A 304 -18.14 8.35 5.35
C CYS A 304 -17.15 8.58 6.48
N PHE A 305 -16.94 7.58 7.36
CA PHE A 305 -16.00 7.62 8.48
C PHE A 305 -14.55 7.28 8.13
N SER A 306 -14.30 6.70 6.95
CA SER A 306 -12.97 6.24 6.57
C SER A 306 -12.00 7.41 6.57
N ALA A 307 -10.81 7.22 7.17
CA ALA A 307 -9.77 8.23 7.36
C ALA A 307 -10.15 9.47 8.22
N LYS A 308 -11.41 9.64 8.63
CA LYS A 308 -11.84 10.76 9.49
C LYS A 308 -11.71 10.45 10.97
N ILE A 309 -11.83 9.19 11.40
CA ILE A 309 -11.66 8.82 12.81
C ILE A 309 -10.17 8.59 13.11
N ILE A 310 -9.59 9.39 13.98
CA ILE A 310 -8.18 9.37 14.37
C ILE A 310 -8.06 8.99 15.84
N CYS A 311 -7.17 8.05 16.13
CA CYS A 311 -6.90 7.63 17.48
C CYS A 311 -6.06 8.67 18.23
N GLY A 312 -6.61 9.34 19.24
CA GLY A 312 -5.87 10.29 20.07
C GLY A 312 -4.71 9.67 20.87
N ARG A 313 -4.65 8.34 21.01
CA ARG A 313 -3.53 7.65 21.70
C ARG A 313 -2.31 7.39 20.82
N CYS A 314 -2.50 7.03 19.56
CA CYS A 314 -1.40 6.60 18.68
C CYS A 314 -1.36 7.33 17.33
N GLY A 315 -2.28 8.25 17.08
CA GLY A 315 -2.41 8.99 15.82
C GLY A 315 -2.90 8.16 14.62
N ALA A 316 -3.03 6.83 14.74
CA ALA A 316 -3.50 5.99 13.65
C ALA A 316 -5.01 6.14 13.42
N HIS A 317 -5.45 5.99 12.15
CA HIS A 317 -6.86 5.98 11.82
C HIS A 317 -7.59 4.73 12.35
N PHE A 318 -8.89 4.86 12.59
CA PHE A 318 -9.75 3.70 12.74
C PHE A 318 -10.17 3.14 11.38
N VAL A 319 -10.25 1.81 11.30
CA VAL A 319 -10.71 1.08 10.13
C VAL A 319 -11.95 0.26 10.45
N LYS A 320 -12.87 0.21 9.49
CA LYS A 320 -14.08 -0.61 9.56
C LYS A 320 -13.72 -2.10 9.53
N GLY A 321 -14.40 -2.86 10.36
CA GLY A 321 -14.39 -4.32 10.35
C GLY A 321 -15.70 -4.87 10.89
N VAL A 322 -15.87 -6.18 10.81
CA VAL A 322 -17.03 -6.88 11.35
C VAL A 322 -16.54 -7.92 12.35
N THR A 323 -17.16 -7.95 13.52
CA THR A 323 -16.86 -8.97 14.54
C THR A 323 -18.14 -9.45 15.19
N LYS A 324 -18.12 -10.69 15.67
CA LYS A 324 -19.15 -11.20 16.56
C LYS A 324 -18.88 -10.65 17.96
N THR A 325 -19.85 -9.96 18.55
CA THR A 325 -19.76 -9.47 19.94
C THR A 325 -20.11 -10.53 20.96
N ASN A 326 -21.02 -11.44 20.61
CA ASN A 326 -21.44 -12.59 21.42
C ASN A 326 -21.69 -13.81 20.52
N ARG A 327 -21.79 -15.01 21.10
CA ARG A 327 -22.11 -16.25 20.35
C ARG A 327 -23.44 -16.20 19.59
N HIS A 328 -24.35 -15.31 19.99
CA HIS A 328 -25.71 -15.20 19.45
C HIS A 328 -25.95 -13.93 18.62
N ASP A 329 -25.03 -12.95 18.70
CA ASP A 329 -25.12 -11.76 17.87
C ASP A 329 -24.59 -12.09 16.46
N GLY A 330 -25.25 -11.57 15.44
CA GLY A 330 -24.71 -11.56 14.08
C GLY A 330 -23.37 -10.82 13.99
N LEU A 331 -22.80 -10.78 12.79
CA LEU A 331 -21.63 -9.93 12.53
C LEU A 331 -22.03 -8.46 12.70
N GLN A 332 -21.42 -7.79 13.67
CA GLN A 332 -21.68 -6.39 13.98
C GLN A 332 -20.54 -5.50 13.48
N GLU A 333 -20.90 -4.35 12.92
CA GLU A 333 -19.93 -3.36 12.49
C GLU A 333 -19.15 -2.78 13.67
N HIS A 334 -17.84 -2.79 13.56
CA HIS A 334 -16.92 -2.22 14.52
C HIS A 334 -15.84 -1.42 13.80
N TRP A 335 -15.37 -0.38 14.46
CA TRP A 335 -14.26 0.44 14.05
C TRP A 335 -13.08 0.15 14.98
N PHE A 336 -11.96 -0.23 14.39
CA PHE A 336 -10.76 -0.67 15.09
C PHE A 336 -9.62 0.30 14.82
N CYS A 337 -8.89 0.70 15.84
CA CYS A 337 -7.65 1.43 15.65
C CYS A 337 -6.66 0.59 14.82
N TYR A 338 -6.17 1.13 13.71
CA TYR A 338 -5.22 0.45 12.83
C TYR A 338 -3.93 0.04 13.57
N GLY A 339 -3.43 0.92 14.46
CA GLY A 339 -2.25 0.66 15.30
C GLY A 339 -2.44 -0.53 16.25
N LYS A 340 -3.67 -0.83 16.66
CA LYS A 340 -4.00 -1.99 17.49
C LYS A 340 -4.01 -3.28 16.68
N ILE A 341 -4.72 -3.32 15.56
CA ILE A 341 -4.96 -4.57 14.81
C ILE A 341 -3.76 -5.01 13.97
N HIS A 342 -3.03 -4.07 13.35
CA HIS A 342 -1.92 -4.40 12.44
C HIS A 342 -0.56 -4.23 13.09
N LYS A 343 -0.39 -3.20 13.91
CA LYS A 343 0.91 -2.88 14.54
C LYS A 343 1.03 -3.38 15.99
N ARG A 344 -0.06 -3.84 16.61
CA ARG A 344 -0.13 -4.29 18.02
C ARG A 344 0.48 -3.31 19.03
N MET A 345 0.48 -2.01 18.72
CA MET A 345 1.14 -0.95 19.51
C MET A 345 0.14 -0.03 20.22
N CYS A 346 -1.15 -0.32 20.12
CA CYS A 346 -2.20 0.49 20.71
C CYS A 346 -3.25 -0.40 21.37
N ASN A 347 -3.81 0.05 22.49
CA ASN A 347 -4.87 -0.62 23.23
C ASN A 347 -6.21 0.12 23.17
N ALA A 348 -6.39 1.02 22.18
CA ALA A 348 -7.64 1.76 22.01
C ALA A 348 -8.86 0.84 21.98
N ARG A 349 -9.96 1.32 22.58
CA ARG A 349 -11.25 0.62 22.60
C ARG A 349 -11.83 0.58 21.17
N ASN A 350 -12.48 -0.53 20.83
CA ASN A 350 -13.16 -0.63 19.52
C ASN A 350 -14.48 0.15 19.59
N ILE A 351 -14.79 0.91 18.54
CA ILE A 351 -16.02 1.67 18.44
C ILE A 351 -17.07 0.82 17.74
N ARG A 352 -18.27 0.68 18.33
CA ARG A 352 -19.37 -0.02 17.66
C ARG A 352 -19.97 0.89 16.60
N GLY A 353 -20.29 0.37 15.42
CA GLY A 353 -20.79 1.16 14.28
C GLY A 353 -22.02 2.00 14.65
N TYR A 354 -23.02 1.38 15.29
CA TYR A 354 -24.25 2.09 15.68
C TYR A 354 -24.00 3.22 16.69
N ARG A 355 -23.07 3.04 17.63
CA ARG A 355 -22.71 4.09 18.60
C ARG A 355 -22.08 5.31 17.94
N LEU A 356 -21.31 5.06 16.88
CA LEU A 356 -20.74 6.13 16.08
C LEU A 356 -21.84 6.90 15.34
N TRP A 357 -22.82 6.20 14.76
CA TRP A 357 -23.99 6.84 14.13
C TRP A 357 -24.80 7.67 15.13
N GLU A 358 -25.07 7.14 16.32
CA GLU A 358 -25.78 7.85 17.40
C GLU A 358 -25.07 9.16 17.78
N ALA A 359 -23.75 9.08 18.02
CA ALA A 359 -22.95 10.26 18.36
C ALA A 359 -22.93 11.30 17.22
N CYS A 360 -22.86 10.86 15.96
CA CYS A 360 -22.90 11.78 14.82
C CYS A 360 -24.26 12.44 14.68
N ARG A 361 -25.35 11.70 14.85
CA ARG A 361 -26.72 12.21 14.80
C ARG A 361 -26.94 13.32 15.83
N GLU A 362 -26.51 13.09 17.07
CA GLU A 362 -26.59 14.06 18.16
C GLU A 362 -25.77 15.34 17.86
N VAL A 363 -24.53 15.17 17.42
CA VAL A 363 -23.61 16.28 17.12
C VAL A 363 -24.07 17.14 15.94
N LEU A 364 -24.66 16.50 14.93
CA LEU A 364 -25.21 17.15 13.74
C LEU A 364 -26.63 17.70 13.96
N GLY A 365 -27.31 17.32 15.05
CA GLY A 365 -28.69 17.75 15.34
C GLY A 365 -29.72 17.19 14.36
N LEU A 366 -29.47 16.01 13.80
CA LEU A 366 -30.34 15.38 12.79
C LEU A 366 -31.30 14.38 13.44
N SER A 367 -32.49 14.18 12.86
CA SER A 367 -33.42 13.12 13.29
C SER A 367 -32.86 11.71 12.98
N GLU A 368 -32.20 11.56 11.84
CA GLU A 368 -31.53 10.35 11.37
C GLU A 368 -30.09 10.65 10.91
N PHE A 369 -29.22 9.64 10.88
CA PHE A 369 -27.83 9.82 10.44
C PHE A 369 -27.74 9.82 8.91
N ASP A 370 -27.23 10.93 8.36
CA ASP A 370 -26.96 11.09 6.93
C ASP A 370 -25.45 11.07 6.65
N GLU A 371 -25.02 10.12 5.82
CA GLU A 371 -23.61 9.92 5.48
C GLU A 371 -23.02 11.07 4.64
N ASP A 372 -23.81 11.64 3.73
CA ASP A 372 -23.39 12.72 2.83
C ASP A 372 -23.23 14.03 3.60
N VAL A 373 -24.18 14.32 4.51
CA VAL A 373 -24.10 15.47 5.40
C VAL A 373 -22.87 15.35 6.30
N PHE A 374 -22.64 14.18 6.91
CA PHE A 374 -21.46 13.97 7.75
C PHE A 374 -20.15 14.16 6.98
N ALA A 375 -20.03 13.56 5.78
CA ALA A 375 -18.78 13.61 5.02
C ALA A 375 -18.39 15.03 4.59
N LYS A 376 -19.39 15.89 4.33
CA LYS A 376 -19.24 17.29 3.92
C LYS A 376 -19.07 18.28 5.08
N THR A 377 -19.59 17.98 6.27
CA THR A 377 -19.54 18.90 7.43
C THR A 377 -18.39 18.61 8.38
N VAL A 378 -18.11 17.34 8.65
CA VAL A 378 -17.11 16.92 9.63
C VAL A 378 -15.77 16.67 8.95
N GLU A 379 -14.73 17.39 9.36
CA GLU A 379 -13.36 17.18 8.89
C GLU A 379 -12.79 15.87 9.45
N LYS A 380 -12.81 15.71 10.78
CA LYS A 380 -12.22 14.57 11.51
C LYS A 380 -12.85 14.39 12.89
N ILE A 381 -12.68 13.19 13.44
CA ILE A 381 -13.07 12.80 14.80
C ILE A 381 -11.82 12.35 15.54
N LEU A 382 -11.51 12.95 16.70
CA LEU A 382 -10.44 12.51 17.58
C LEU A 382 -11.00 11.69 18.75
N THR A 383 -10.42 10.51 18.99
CA THR A 383 -10.75 9.69 20.16
C THR A 383 -9.79 10.01 21.30
N THR A 384 -10.16 10.86 22.26
CA THR A 384 -9.24 11.29 23.34
C THR A 384 -8.96 10.17 24.34
N ASP A 385 -10.02 9.59 24.88
CA ASP A 385 -10.02 8.58 25.94
C ASP A 385 -11.41 7.91 25.99
N THR A 386 -11.51 6.79 26.71
CA THR A 386 -12.26 5.55 26.40
C THR A 386 -13.65 5.68 25.77
N ASP A 387 -14.36 6.77 26.03
CA ASP A 387 -15.77 6.96 25.72
C ASP A 387 -16.07 8.39 25.17
N SER A 388 -15.08 9.18 24.74
CA SER A 388 -15.28 10.55 24.22
C SER A 388 -14.77 10.73 22.79
N LEU A 389 -15.58 11.37 21.94
CA LEU A 389 -15.30 11.72 20.56
C LEU A 389 -15.33 13.24 20.38
N VAL A 390 -14.23 13.81 19.90
CA VAL A 390 -14.15 15.23 19.56
C VAL A 390 -14.26 15.39 18.05
N PHE A 391 -15.34 16.02 17.60
CA PHE A 391 -15.65 16.30 16.20
C PHE A 391 -15.11 17.67 15.82
N HIS A 392 -14.27 17.70 14.79
CA HIS A 392 -13.81 18.92 14.15
C HIS A 392 -14.57 19.10 12.84
N PHE A 393 -15.16 20.27 12.65
CA PHE A 393 -15.92 20.63 11.46
C PHE A 393 -15.07 21.48 10.51
N TYR A 394 -15.41 21.46 9.22
CA TYR A 394 -14.71 22.28 8.23
C TYR A 394 -14.90 23.78 8.42
N ASP A 395 -15.97 24.20 9.10
CA ASP A 395 -16.22 25.60 9.48
C ASP A 395 -15.39 26.05 10.70
N GLY A 396 -14.57 25.17 11.28
CA GLY A 396 -13.74 25.42 12.46
C GLY A 396 -14.42 25.11 13.79
N THR A 397 -15.71 24.76 13.79
CA THR A 397 -16.44 24.39 15.01
C THR A 397 -15.90 23.09 15.60
N VAL A 398 -15.91 22.98 16.92
CA VAL A 398 -15.54 21.76 17.65
C VAL A 398 -16.68 21.36 18.56
N LYS A 399 -17.14 20.11 18.46
CA LYS A 399 -18.16 19.53 19.35
C LYS A 399 -17.66 18.22 19.94
N THR A 400 -18.13 17.88 21.14
CA THR A 400 -17.74 16.64 21.82
C THR A 400 -18.97 15.80 22.08
N ALA A 401 -18.90 14.50 21.76
CA ALA A 401 -19.93 13.52 22.10
C ALA A 401 -19.35 12.41 22.95
N ARG A 402 -20.14 11.86 23.87
CA ARG A 402 -19.75 10.71 24.69
C ARG A 402 -20.41 9.44 24.16
N ILE A 403 -19.61 8.43 23.88
CA ILE A 403 -20.08 7.07 23.58
C ILE A 403 -20.12 6.26 24.87
N HIS A 404 -21.31 6.02 25.40
CA HIS A 404 -21.48 5.18 26.60
C HIS A 404 -21.34 3.68 26.29
N TYR A 405 -20.45 2.99 27.01
CA TYR A 405 -20.33 1.53 26.95
C TYR A 405 -20.69 0.90 28.29
N PHE A 406 -21.77 0.12 28.32
CA PHE A 406 -22.22 -0.55 29.54
C PHE A 406 -21.17 -1.49 30.15
N SER A 407 -20.93 -1.38 31.45
CA SER A 407 -20.16 -2.34 32.26
C SER A 407 -20.87 -3.71 32.33
N GLN A 408 -20.17 -4.78 32.79
CA GLN A 408 -20.82 -6.10 32.93
C GLN A 408 -21.95 -6.09 33.96
N ASP A 409 -21.83 -5.29 35.01
CA ASP A 409 -22.87 -5.11 36.03
C ASP A 409 -24.03 -4.25 35.52
N GLU A 410 -23.76 -3.21 34.72
CA GLU A 410 -24.79 -2.43 34.03
C GLU A 410 -25.57 -3.27 33.00
N LYS A 411 -24.88 -4.13 32.22
CA LYS A 411 -25.50 -5.05 31.25
C LYS A 411 -26.51 -6.00 31.88
N LYS A 412 -26.41 -6.29 33.17
CA LYS A 412 -27.35 -7.15 33.89
C LYS A 412 -28.75 -6.52 34.00
N TYR A 413 -28.84 -5.19 33.94
CA TYR A 413 -30.06 -4.43 34.20
C TYR A 413 -30.46 -3.41 33.11
N THR A 414 -29.58 -3.07 32.14
CA THR A 414 -29.77 -1.86 31.32
C THR A 414 -29.33 -1.92 29.85
N ASP A 415 -29.05 -3.08 29.24
CA ASP A 415 -28.74 -3.11 27.80
C ASP A 415 -30.05 -3.09 26.97
N PRO A 416 -30.43 -1.98 26.29
CA PRO A 416 -31.57 -1.96 25.37
C PRO A 416 -31.40 -2.96 24.21
N HIS A 417 -30.19 -3.47 23.96
CA HIS A 417 -29.96 -4.49 22.93
C HIS A 417 -29.93 -5.92 23.48
N ARG A 418 -30.33 -6.14 24.74
CA ARG A 418 -30.59 -7.50 25.23
C ARG A 418 -31.91 -7.98 24.65
N LYS A 419 -31.85 -8.62 23.47
CA LYS A 419 -32.97 -9.27 22.76
C LYS A 419 -33.98 -9.89 23.75
N PRO A 420 -35.10 -9.22 24.07
CA PRO A 420 -36.13 -9.83 24.89
C PRO A 420 -36.68 -11.03 24.13
N PHE A 421 -36.93 -12.13 24.83
CA PHE A 421 -37.44 -13.35 24.20
C PHE A 421 -38.78 -13.02 23.54
N GLY A 422 -38.93 -13.20 22.22
CA GLY A 422 -40.11 -12.73 21.47
C GLY A 422 -39.82 -11.67 20.41
N TYR A 423 -38.67 -10.98 20.48
CA TYR A 423 -38.34 -9.85 19.62
C TYR A 423 -36.95 -9.99 18.99
N THR A 424 -36.72 -9.36 17.83
CA THR A 424 -35.40 -9.20 17.20
C THR A 424 -35.16 -7.74 16.82
N TRP A 425 -33.90 -7.32 16.67
CA TRP A 425 -33.55 -5.95 16.28
C TRP A 425 -33.43 -5.82 14.76
N SER A 426 -34.05 -4.79 14.19
CA SER A 426 -33.92 -4.36 12.79
C SER A 426 -33.36 -2.93 12.71
N LYS A 427 -33.10 -2.43 11.49
CA LYS A 427 -32.69 -1.02 11.30
C LYS A 427 -33.73 -0.02 11.84
N ASN A 428 -35.00 -0.41 11.92
CA ASN A 428 -36.13 0.44 12.29
C ASN A 428 -36.72 0.09 13.67
N GLY A 429 -35.97 -0.62 14.53
CA GLY A 429 -36.39 -0.99 15.90
C GLY A 429 -36.74 -2.47 16.08
N TYR A 430 -37.51 -2.79 17.13
CA TYR A 430 -37.87 -4.16 17.51
C TYR A 430 -38.94 -4.76 16.60
N VAL A 431 -38.68 -5.96 16.10
CA VAL A 431 -39.59 -6.75 15.26
C VAL A 431 -39.95 -8.04 16.00
N ILE A 432 -41.23 -8.39 16.01
CA ILE A 432 -41.73 -9.60 16.67
C ILE A 432 -41.24 -10.84 15.93
N VAL A 433 -40.74 -11.84 16.68
CA VAL A 433 -40.39 -13.17 16.16
C VAL A 433 -41.58 -14.10 16.42
N PRO A 434 -42.35 -14.51 15.40
CA PRO A 434 -43.66 -15.16 15.61
C PRO A 434 -43.64 -16.35 16.57
N LYS A 435 -42.69 -17.28 16.40
CA LYS A 435 -42.57 -18.48 17.25
C LYS A 435 -42.18 -18.16 18.70
N GLU A 436 -41.31 -17.17 18.92
CA GLU A 436 -40.94 -16.78 20.28
C GLU A 436 -42.08 -15.98 20.96
N ALA A 437 -42.81 -15.19 20.17
CA ALA A 437 -43.95 -14.41 20.65
C ALA A 437 -45.13 -15.28 21.10
N GLU A 438 -45.41 -16.37 20.37
CA GLU A 438 -46.40 -17.37 20.78
C GLU A 438 -46.07 -17.96 22.16
N ALA A 439 -44.81 -18.30 22.42
CA ALA A 439 -44.37 -18.78 23.73
C ALA A 439 -44.54 -17.72 24.83
N VAL A 440 -44.28 -16.45 24.55
CA VAL A 440 -44.54 -15.36 25.51
C VAL A 440 -46.03 -15.26 25.83
N GLN A 441 -46.91 -15.32 24.82
CA GLN A 441 -48.36 -15.29 25.02
C GLN A 441 -48.83 -16.47 25.88
N LEU A 442 -48.34 -17.68 25.61
CA LEU A 442 -48.64 -18.87 26.41
C LEU A 442 -48.14 -18.76 27.86
N VAL A 443 -46.97 -18.14 28.09
CA VAL A 443 -46.49 -17.86 29.46
C VAL A 443 -47.51 -17.01 30.23
N TYR A 444 -47.99 -15.92 29.64
CA TYR A 444 -48.96 -15.04 30.28
C TYR A 444 -50.32 -15.72 30.45
N GLN A 445 -50.79 -16.46 29.45
CA GLN A 445 -52.05 -17.19 29.49
C GLN A 445 -52.05 -18.26 30.58
N TYR A 446 -51.09 -19.18 30.59
CA TYR A 446 -51.02 -20.24 31.60
C TYR A 446 -50.84 -19.68 33.01
N TYR A 447 -50.09 -18.58 33.15
CA TYR A 447 -49.99 -17.90 34.44
C TYR A 447 -51.29 -17.19 34.83
N ALA A 448 -52.10 -16.70 33.90
CA ALA A 448 -53.43 -16.19 34.23
C ALA A 448 -54.39 -17.33 34.66
N GLU A 449 -54.28 -18.49 34.02
CA GLU A 449 -55.12 -19.69 34.27
C GLU A 449 -54.80 -20.44 35.58
N GLY A 450 -53.80 -20.01 36.35
CA GLY A 450 -53.52 -20.62 37.65
C GLY A 450 -52.26 -21.49 37.69
N TRP A 451 -51.59 -21.73 36.56
CA TRP A 451 -50.41 -22.58 36.52
C TRP A 451 -49.25 -21.99 37.33
N ASN A 452 -48.37 -22.85 37.83
CA ASN A 452 -47.15 -22.43 38.49
C ASN A 452 -45.98 -22.31 37.49
N ILE A 453 -44.98 -21.51 37.83
CA ILE A 453 -43.82 -21.20 36.98
C ILE A 453 -43.06 -22.46 36.52
N SER A 454 -43.04 -23.51 37.35
CA SER A 454 -42.33 -24.76 37.03
C SER A 454 -43.05 -25.57 35.97
N ASP A 455 -44.38 -25.62 36.03
CA ASP A 455 -45.20 -26.36 35.08
C ASP A 455 -45.25 -25.64 33.73
N ILE A 456 -45.36 -24.30 33.74
CA ILE A 456 -45.25 -23.48 32.51
C ILE A 456 -43.90 -23.72 31.82
N SER A 457 -42.80 -23.76 32.58
CA SER A 457 -41.46 -24.04 32.06
C SER A 457 -41.37 -25.43 31.41
N ARG A 458 -41.96 -26.46 32.05
CA ARG A 458 -41.94 -27.84 31.54
C ARG A 458 -42.82 -28.02 30.30
N GLU A 459 -43.98 -27.37 30.26
CA GLU A 459 -44.92 -27.43 29.15
C GLU A 459 -44.40 -26.71 27.91
N LEU A 460 -43.76 -25.55 28.07
CA LEU A 460 -43.16 -24.86 26.92
C LEU A 460 -41.95 -25.63 26.37
N GLU A 461 -41.20 -26.31 27.23
CA GLU A 461 -40.11 -27.19 26.80
C GLU A 461 -40.65 -28.43 26.05
N SER A 462 -41.76 -29.04 26.49
CA SER A 462 -42.40 -30.19 25.81
C SER A 462 -42.94 -29.82 24.42
N LYS A 463 -43.45 -28.59 24.27
CA LYS A 463 -43.89 -28.01 22.98
C LYS A 463 -42.74 -27.59 22.07
N GLY A 464 -41.48 -27.81 22.48
CA GLY A 464 -40.30 -27.53 21.66
C GLY A 464 -39.88 -26.05 21.65
N TYR A 465 -40.36 -25.24 22.59
CA TYR A 465 -39.86 -23.89 22.78
C TYR A 465 -38.52 -23.91 23.52
N GLN A 466 -37.57 -23.11 23.02
CA GLN A 466 -36.23 -23.02 23.56
C GLN A 466 -35.88 -21.56 23.81
N SER A 467 -35.18 -21.30 24.91
CA SER A 467 -34.59 -19.97 25.14
C SER A 467 -33.31 -19.81 24.32
N ILE A 468 -32.81 -18.58 24.21
CA ILE A 468 -31.52 -18.28 23.55
C ILE A 468 -30.36 -19.11 24.15
N ARG A 469 -30.47 -19.52 25.42
CA ARG A 469 -29.47 -20.35 26.13
C ARG A 469 -29.81 -21.84 26.14
N GLY A 470 -30.72 -22.30 25.28
CA GLY A 470 -31.17 -23.68 25.17
C GLY A 470 -32.49 -23.91 25.91
N ARG A 471 -32.44 -24.47 27.12
CA ARG A 471 -33.64 -24.85 27.89
C ARG A 471 -34.56 -23.67 28.20
N PHE A 472 -35.88 -23.87 28.10
CA PHE A 472 -36.88 -22.92 28.56
C PHE A 472 -37.07 -23.01 30.09
N SER A 473 -36.15 -22.42 30.85
CA SER A 473 -36.10 -22.56 32.31
C SER A 473 -37.13 -21.71 33.06
N ARG A 474 -37.39 -22.05 34.32
CA ARG A 474 -38.21 -21.23 35.26
C ARG A 474 -37.78 -19.76 35.31
N ARG A 475 -36.48 -19.50 35.19
CA ARG A 475 -35.93 -18.13 35.17
C ARG A 475 -36.39 -17.34 33.95
N VAL A 476 -36.55 -18.00 32.80
CA VAL A 476 -37.07 -17.38 31.58
C VAL A 476 -38.53 -16.99 31.78
N VAL A 477 -39.35 -17.91 32.30
CA VAL A 477 -40.76 -17.64 32.66
C VAL A 477 -40.86 -16.45 33.62
N THR A 478 -40.07 -16.43 34.70
CA THR A 478 -40.07 -15.30 35.65
C THR A 478 -39.68 -13.98 34.98
N THR A 479 -38.62 -13.98 34.17
CA THR A 479 -38.16 -12.77 33.47
C THR A 479 -39.22 -12.24 32.50
N VAL A 480 -39.92 -13.14 31.78
CA VAL A 480 -40.99 -12.77 30.85
C VAL A 480 -42.16 -12.11 31.59
N LEU A 481 -42.55 -12.68 32.74
CA LEU A 481 -43.65 -12.15 33.56
C LEU A 481 -43.29 -10.87 34.33
N ASP A 482 -42.00 -10.55 34.51
CA ASP A 482 -41.53 -9.34 35.21
C ASP A 482 -41.47 -8.10 34.32
N SER A 483 -41.44 -8.28 33.01
CA SER A 483 -41.08 -7.22 32.07
C SER A 483 -42.30 -6.54 31.48
N ASP A 484 -42.42 -5.23 31.70
CA ASP A 484 -43.36 -4.32 31.03
C ASP A 484 -43.06 -4.14 29.53
N PHE A 485 -41.88 -4.57 29.07
CA PHE A 485 -41.54 -4.62 27.65
C PHE A 485 -42.61 -5.28 26.78
N TYR A 486 -43.26 -6.36 27.25
CA TYR A 486 -44.21 -7.13 26.43
C TYR A 486 -45.53 -6.42 26.13
N ILE A 487 -45.82 -5.32 26.82
CA ILE A 487 -46.95 -4.42 26.53
C ILE A 487 -46.54 -3.20 25.68
N GLY A 488 -45.33 -3.19 25.12
CA GLY A 488 -44.84 -2.12 24.24
C GLY A 488 -44.14 -0.96 24.96
N ASN A 489 -43.87 -1.09 26.26
CA ASN A 489 -43.22 -0.04 27.06
C ASN A 489 -41.69 -0.23 27.09
N ARG A 490 -40.95 0.87 27.17
CA ARG A 490 -39.49 0.84 27.37
C ARG A 490 -39.10 1.71 28.56
N THR A 491 -38.54 1.09 29.59
CA THR A 491 -38.05 1.78 30.78
C THR A 491 -36.58 2.17 30.64
N ILE A 492 -36.29 3.47 30.64
CA ILE A 492 -34.95 4.07 30.72
C ILE A 492 -34.64 4.30 32.20
N LYS A 493 -33.52 3.76 32.70
CA LYS A 493 -33.14 3.95 34.11
C LYS A 493 -32.68 5.37 34.39
N GLY A 494 -32.99 5.89 35.58
CA GLY A 494 -32.77 7.29 35.95
C GLY A 494 -31.34 7.77 35.92
N GLN A 495 -30.37 6.86 36.05
CA GLN A 495 -28.96 7.18 35.82
C GLN A 495 -28.62 7.61 34.38
N PHE A 496 -29.57 7.51 33.44
CA PHE A 496 -29.44 7.89 32.03
C PHE A 496 -30.40 8.99 31.61
N THR A 497 -31.20 9.51 32.53
CA THR A 497 -32.12 10.62 32.28
C THR A 497 -31.52 11.89 32.88
N GLU A 498 -31.79 13.05 32.28
CA GLU A 498 -31.37 14.33 32.86
C GLU A 498 -31.99 14.53 34.25
N SER A 499 -33.14 13.88 34.49
CA SER A 499 -33.93 13.94 35.73
C SER A 499 -33.39 13.06 36.86
N GLY A 500 -32.53 12.07 36.58
CA GLY A 500 -32.06 11.13 37.60
C GLY A 500 -33.08 10.04 37.99
N VAL A 501 -34.25 10.00 37.36
CA VAL A 501 -35.39 9.11 37.68
C VAL A 501 -35.72 8.20 36.50
N ASP A 502 -36.13 6.96 36.77
CA ASP A 502 -36.55 6.02 35.72
C ASP A 502 -37.69 6.63 34.88
N GLU A 503 -37.48 6.73 33.56
CA GLU A 503 -38.45 7.25 32.59
C GLU A 503 -39.02 6.09 31.76
N VAL A 504 -40.35 6.02 31.63
CA VAL A 504 -41.04 4.99 30.84
C VAL A 504 -41.52 5.60 29.53
N ILE A 505 -41.05 5.06 28.41
CA ILE A 505 -41.56 5.37 27.08
C ILE A 505 -42.70 4.40 26.77
N GLU A 506 -43.92 4.91 26.74
CA GLU A 506 -45.09 4.12 26.35
C GLU A 506 -45.16 3.93 24.83
N ASN A 507 -45.61 2.76 24.39
CA ASN A 507 -45.81 2.43 22.96
C ASN A 507 -44.56 2.56 22.07
N ASP A 508 -43.38 2.27 22.61
CA ASP A 508 -42.09 2.30 21.89
C ASP A 508 -42.02 1.24 20.77
N HIS A 509 -42.71 0.12 20.92
CA HIS A 509 -42.71 -0.98 19.95
C HIS A 509 -44.01 -1.81 20.01
N ALA A 510 -44.20 -2.70 19.03
CA ALA A 510 -45.40 -3.53 18.92
C ALA A 510 -45.55 -4.49 20.12
N PRO A 511 -46.68 -4.48 20.83
CA PRO A 511 -46.90 -5.36 21.99
C PRO A 511 -47.14 -6.81 21.56
N ILE A 512 -46.65 -7.77 22.35
CA ILE A 512 -46.97 -9.21 22.21
C ILE A 512 -48.16 -9.58 23.10
N VAL A 513 -48.32 -8.89 24.24
CA VAL A 513 -49.32 -9.16 25.27
C VAL A 513 -50.20 -7.91 25.43
N SER A 514 -51.50 -8.10 25.63
CA SER A 514 -52.42 -6.99 25.89
C SER A 514 -52.22 -6.42 27.31
N LYS A 515 -52.52 -5.13 27.49
CA LYS A 515 -52.39 -4.45 28.78
C LYS A 515 -53.28 -5.10 29.84
N GLU A 516 -54.48 -5.55 29.47
CA GLU A 516 -55.42 -6.21 30.38
C GLU A 516 -54.89 -7.54 30.91
N LEU A 517 -54.27 -8.35 30.02
CA LEU A 517 -53.68 -9.63 30.40
C LEU A 517 -52.45 -9.43 31.29
N PHE A 518 -51.61 -8.44 30.97
CA PHE A 518 -50.47 -8.07 31.79
C PHE A 518 -50.88 -7.63 33.20
N ASP A 519 -51.86 -6.73 33.31
CA ASP A 519 -52.34 -6.22 34.60
C ASP A 519 -52.94 -7.33 35.47
N THR A 520 -53.68 -8.26 34.85
CA THR A 520 -54.24 -9.45 35.53
C THR A 520 -53.13 -10.32 36.11
N VAL A 521 -52.08 -10.58 35.32
CA VAL A 521 -50.90 -11.34 35.75
C VAL A 521 -50.16 -10.62 36.88
N GLN A 522 -49.93 -9.30 36.78
CA GLN A 522 -49.22 -8.56 37.85
C GLN A 522 -50.00 -8.53 39.17
N LYS A 523 -51.33 -8.42 39.13
CA LYS A 523 -52.19 -8.54 40.33
C LYS A 523 -52.03 -9.91 41.00
N ARG A 524 -52.02 -11.00 40.22
CA ARG A 524 -51.76 -12.34 40.76
C ARG A 524 -50.36 -12.45 41.38
N ARG A 525 -49.34 -11.92 40.69
CA ARG A 525 -47.94 -11.96 41.15
C ARG A 525 -47.72 -11.21 42.44
N THR A 526 -48.28 -10.01 42.58
CA THR A 526 -48.17 -9.22 43.82
C THR A 526 -48.81 -9.95 45.01
N VAL A 527 -49.91 -10.68 44.80
CA VAL A 527 -50.52 -11.54 45.82
C VAL A 527 -49.60 -12.71 46.18
N GLU A 528 -49.04 -13.41 45.19
CA GLU A 528 -48.13 -14.54 45.42
C GLU A 528 -46.80 -14.12 46.07
N LEU A 529 -46.24 -12.97 45.70
CA LEU A 529 -45.05 -12.40 46.34
C LEU A 529 -45.31 -12.11 47.82
N LYS A 530 -46.44 -11.48 48.17
CA LYS A 530 -46.83 -11.25 49.57
C LYS A 530 -46.99 -12.56 50.35
N LYS A 531 -47.56 -13.61 49.74
CA LYS A 531 -47.64 -14.95 50.37
C LYS A 531 -46.25 -15.56 50.58
N GLN A 532 -45.34 -15.40 49.62
CA GLN A 532 -43.99 -15.92 49.68
C GLN A 532 -43.14 -15.19 50.74
N GLU A 533 -43.22 -13.86 50.83
CA GLU A 533 -42.57 -13.06 51.87
C GLU A 533 -43.04 -13.47 53.27
N ARG A 534 -44.35 -13.67 53.46
CA ARG A 534 -44.91 -14.19 54.71
C ARG A 534 -44.34 -15.56 55.06
N ARG A 535 -44.27 -16.49 54.11
CA ARG A 535 -43.66 -17.83 54.32
C ARG A 535 -42.18 -17.75 54.69
N ILE A 536 -41.42 -16.87 54.04
CA ILE A 536 -39.99 -16.66 54.33
C ILE A 536 -39.81 -16.04 55.71
N ALA A 537 -40.63 -15.06 56.09
CA ALA A 537 -40.62 -14.45 57.42
C ALA A 537 -40.95 -15.47 58.51
N THR A 538 -41.98 -16.31 58.31
CA THR A 538 -42.32 -17.40 59.24
C THR A 538 -41.19 -18.42 59.37
N ARG A 539 -40.56 -18.81 58.25
CA ARG A 539 -39.43 -19.77 58.26
C ARG A 539 -38.20 -19.20 58.97
N ARG A 540 -37.86 -17.92 58.72
CA ARG A 540 -36.79 -17.20 59.44
C ARG A 540 -37.07 -17.09 60.94
N ARG A 541 -38.34 -16.92 61.32
CA ARG A 541 -38.76 -16.90 62.74
C ARG A 541 -38.58 -18.26 63.41
N ILE A 542 -39.01 -19.35 62.76
CA ILE A 542 -38.81 -20.74 63.22
C ILE A 542 -37.32 -21.09 63.32
N ASP A 543 -36.50 -20.71 62.35
CA ASP A 543 -35.06 -20.97 62.35
C ASP A 543 -34.33 -20.16 63.45
N ASN A 544 -34.80 -18.95 63.78
CA ASN A 544 -34.30 -18.17 64.91
C ASN A 544 -34.74 -18.74 66.27
N GLU A 545 -35.97 -19.24 66.40
CA GLU A 545 -36.46 -19.90 67.62
C GLU A 545 -35.72 -21.21 67.89
N LYS A 546 -35.39 -22.00 66.86
CA LYS A 546 -34.53 -23.20 66.97
C LYS A 546 -33.09 -22.88 67.39
N ARG A 547 -32.57 -21.72 67.00
CA ARG A 547 -31.23 -21.26 67.43
C ARG A 547 -31.18 -20.78 68.88
N ASN A 548 -32.28 -20.24 69.41
CA ASN A 548 -32.35 -19.70 70.76
C ASN A 548 -32.84 -20.73 71.81
N GLY A 549 -33.29 -21.92 71.40
CA GLY A 549 -33.84 -22.97 72.27
C GLY A 549 -32.86 -24.06 72.76
N HIS A 550 -31.54 -23.84 72.70
CA HIS A 550 -30.54 -24.75 73.29
C HIS A 550 -29.91 -24.14 74.55
N PRO A 551 -30.52 -24.30 75.75
CA PRO A 551 -29.80 -24.09 77.00
C PRO A 551 -28.82 -25.26 77.17
N GLY A 552 -27.53 -24.93 77.23
CA GLY A 552 -26.46 -25.92 77.33
C GLY A 552 -26.60 -26.80 78.58
N GLN A 553 -26.80 -28.10 78.37
CA GLN A 553 -26.21 -29.11 79.23
C GLN A 553 -24.76 -29.30 78.76
N ARG A 554 -23.83 -28.71 79.51
CA ARG A 554 -22.46 -29.24 79.65
C ARG A 554 -22.28 -29.53 81.13
N GLN A 555 -22.30 -30.82 81.47
CA GLN A 555 -21.48 -31.33 82.57
C GLN A 555 -20.02 -31.29 82.16
#